data_AF-A0A934DNV0-F1
#
_entry.id   AF-A0A934DNV0-F1
#
_cell.length_a   1.000
_cell.length_b   1.000
_cell.length_c   1.000
_cell.angle_alpha   90.00
_cell.angle_beta   90.00
_cell.angle_gamma   90.00
#
_symmetry.space_group_name_H-M   'P 1'
#
loop_
_entity.id
_entity.type
_entity.pdbx_description
1 polymer ?
#
loop_
_entity_poly.entity_id
_entity_poly.type
_entity_poly.pdbx_seq_one_letter_code
_entity_poly.pdbx_strand_id
1 'polypeptide(L)'
;MARNIEESPTEAIVVAEQEPALPASATKQDEKLVNRAAKHVRDILARTVSQGLEEVGNYLLDTFYEGNAELYQSLKPSKHASLTLLEERCETLELPVSRTFLANAIGVAVMTKHLPKSSSFLKLPPSHKTELLGISTPEKAETLAAKVIEGKLTVQKLRELVRKERAKGKKNPQGRKPMPTVVRVLTSCAKLLNHRETGRLVFRKADFAELTDDQREEVKELLLLFQKRLEEIQKHLGE
;
A
#
# COMPACT_ATOMS: atom_id res chain seq x y z
N MET A 1 -39.87 48.25 -36.87
CA MET A 1 -40.00 48.46 -35.41
C MET A 1 -38.78 47.86 -34.73
N ALA A 2 -37.78 48.68 -34.44
CA ALA A 2 -36.55 48.27 -33.77
C ALA A 2 -36.80 48.13 -32.26
N ARG A 3 -36.34 47.03 -31.66
CA ARG A 3 -36.34 46.84 -30.20
C ARG A 3 -34.93 47.10 -29.69
N ASN A 4 -34.74 48.25 -29.04
CA ASN A 4 -33.61 48.50 -28.14
C ASN A 4 -33.79 47.64 -26.90
N ILE A 5 -32.76 46.87 -26.55
CA ILE A 5 -32.64 46.20 -25.25
C ILE A 5 -31.53 46.94 -24.53
N GLU A 6 -31.90 47.60 -23.43
CA GLU A 6 -31.00 48.31 -22.52
C GLU A 6 -30.16 47.29 -21.75
N GLU A 7 -28.84 47.40 -21.86
CA GLU A 7 -27.88 46.73 -20.98
C GLU A 7 -27.85 47.45 -19.63
N SER A 8 -28.27 46.75 -18.57
CA SER A 8 -28.07 47.19 -17.19
C SER A 8 -26.72 46.66 -16.69
N PRO A 9 -25.82 47.51 -16.15
CA PRO A 9 -24.54 47.07 -15.62
C PRO A 9 -24.74 46.41 -14.26
N THR A 10 -24.33 45.15 -14.16
CA THR A 10 -24.31 44.39 -12.90
C THR A 10 -23.15 44.91 -12.06
N GLU A 11 -23.46 45.64 -10.98
CA GLU A 11 -22.49 46.03 -9.96
C GLU A 11 -21.93 44.78 -9.29
N ALA A 12 -20.63 44.54 -9.50
CA ALA A 12 -19.87 43.52 -8.82
C ALA A 12 -19.65 43.94 -7.35
N ILE A 13 -20.38 43.32 -6.43
CA ILE A 13 -20.14 43.44 -5.00
C ILE A 13 -18.86 42.65 -4.67
N VAL A 14 -17.75 43.38 -4.53
CA VAL A 14 -16.48 42.84 -4.01
C VAL A 14 -16.62 42.70 -2.49
N VAL A 15 -17.06 41.52 -2.04
CA VAL A 15 -17.00 41.15 -0.62
C VAL A 15 -15.56 40.82 -0.30
N ALA A 16 -14.87 41.76 0.34
CA ALA A 16 -13.54 41.54 0.91
C ALA A 16 -13.64 40.47 2.02
N GLU A 17 -13.17 39.26 1.74
CA GLU A 17 -12.90 38.23 2.73
C GLU A 17 -11.78 38.72 3.66
N GLN A 18 -12.13 39.39 4.74
CA GLN A 18 -11.23 39.57 5.87
C GLN A 18 -11.19 38.25 6.65
N GLU A 19 -10.12 37.48 6.46
CA GLU A 19 -9.78 36.38 7.36
C GLU A 19 -9.68 36.92 8.79
N PRO A 20 -10.51 36.46 9.75
CA PRO A 20 -10.44 36.94 11.11
C PRO A 20 -9.14 36.45 11.76
N ALA A 21 -8.15 37.34 11.85
CA ALA A 21 -6.88 37.08 12.53
C ALA A 21 -7.14 36.91 14.04
N LEU A 22 -7.08 35.67 14.52
CA LEU A 22 -7.23 35.32 15.93
C LEU A 22 -6.05 35.87 16.76
N PRO A 23 -6.29 36.33 18.01
CA PRO A 23 -5.25 36.88 18.88
C PRO A 23 -4.23 35.81 19.31
N ALA A 24 -2.94 36.17 19.31
CA ALA A 24 -1.80 35.28 19.57
C ALA A 24 -1.76 34.62 20.98
N SER A 25 -2.62 35.05 21.90
CA SER A 25 -2.79 34.42 23.23
C SER A 25 -3.83 33.29 23.23
N ALA A 26 -4.79 33.31 22.29
CA ALA A 26 -5.76 32.23 22.07
C ALA A 26 -5.08 31.00 21.46
N THR A 27 -4.12 31.21 20.56
CA THR A 27 -3.44 30.13 19.82
C THR A 27 -2.80 29.07 20.72
N LYS A 28 -2.17 29.43 21.85
CA LYS A 28 -1.51 28.44 22.74
C LYS A 28 -2.50 27.64 23.60
N GLN A 29 -3.62 28.24 24.01
CA GLN A 29 -4.66 27.53 24.76
C GLN A 29 -5.48 26.65 23.82
N ASP A 30 -5.81 27.17 22.64
CA ASP A 30 -6.48 26.45 21.57
C ASP A 30 -5.61 25.30 21.07
N GLU A 31 -4.30 25.48 20.92
CA GLU A 31 -3.37 24.42 20.55
C GLU A 31 -3.33 23.29 21.59
N LYS A 32 -3.39 23.61 22.90
CA LYS A 32 -3.49 22.59 23.95
C LYS A 32 -4.83 21.84 23.90
N LEU A 33 -5.93 22.55 23.63
CA LEU A 33 -7.24 21.93 23.46
C LEU A 33 -7.29 21.02 22.23
N VAL A 34 -6.78 21.49 21.08
CA VAL A 34 -6.66 20.72 19.84
C VAL A 34 -5.78 19.49 20.05
N ASN A 35 -4.62 19.63 20.71
CA ASN A 35 -3.75 18.49 20.99
C ASN A 35 -4.42 17.45 21.91
N ARG A 36 -5.18 17.91 22.91
CA ARG A 36 -5.97 17.01 23.80
C ARG A 36 -7.07 16.30 23.04
N ALA A 37 -7.83 17.03 22.20
CA ALA A 37 -8.89 16.48 21.37
C ALA A 37 -8.32 15.48 20.35
N ALA A 38 -7.25 15.84 19.64
CA ALA A 38 -6.57 14.98 18.69
C ALA A 38 -6.03 13.71 19.35
N LYS A 39 -5.46 13.81 20.56
CA LYS A 39 -5.04 12.63 21.34
C LYS A 39 -6.23 11.74 21.69
N HIS A 40 -7.34 12.33 22.17
CA HIS A 40 -8.52 11.57 22.55
C HIS A 40 -9.17 10.85 21.36
N VAL A 41 -9.33 11.55 20.23
CA VAL A 41 -9.84 10.97 18.97
C VAL A 41 -8.93 9.83 18.51
N ARG A 42 -7.61 10.03 18.55
CA ARG A 42 -6.64 8.98 18.19
C ARG A 42 -6.76 7.75 19.10
N ASP A 43 -6.94 7.95 20.40
CA ASP A 43 -7.09 6.85 21.36
C ASP A 43 -8.39 6.06 21.12
N ILE A 44 -9.50 6.75 20.79
CA ILE A 44 -10.76 6.11 20.41
C ILE A 44 -10.57 5.28 19.14
N LEU A 45 -10.05 5.90 18.08
CA LEU A 45 -9.83 5.23 16.80
C LEU A 45 -8.90 4.03 16.95
N ALA A 46 -7.82 4.16 17.71
CA ALA A 46 -6.89 3.07 17.95
C ALA A 46 -7.57 1.87 18.64
N ARG A 47 -8.45 2.12 19.61
CA ARG A 47 -9.23 1.05 20.27
C ARG A 47 -10.21 0.40 19.31
N THR A 48 -11.01 1.19 18.58
CA THR A 48 -12.00 0.69 17.63
C THR A 48 -11.34 -0.15 16.53
N VAL A 49 -10.22 0.31 15.98
CA VAL A 49 -9.47 -0.43 14.96
C VAL A 49 -8.85 -1.70 15.55
N SER A 50 -8.34 -1.67 16.79
CA SER A 50 -7.81 -2.87 17.45
C SER A 50 -8.89 -3.93 17.62
N GLN A 51 -10.04 -3.54 18.15
CA GLN A 51 -11.16 -4.42 18.39
C GLN A 51 -11.73 -4.95 17.08
N GLY A 52 -11.97 -4.08 16.10
CA GLY A 52 -12.46 -4.47 14.78
C GLY A 52 -11.50 -5.43 14.06
N LEU A 53 -10.19 -5.23 14.18
CA LEU A 53 -9.20 -6.14 13.59
C LEU A 53 -9.29 -7.55 14.20
N GLU A 54 -9.46 -7.65 15.52
CA GLU A 54 -9.57 -8.92 16.23
C GLU A 54 -10.90 -9.62 15.95
N GLU A 55 -12.03 -8.90 16.01
CA GLU A 55 -13.37 -9.43 15.75
C GLU A 55 -13.50 -9.93 14.31
N VAL A 56 -13.08 -9.12 13.32
CA VAL A 56 -13.07 -9.53 11.91
C VAL A 56 -12.16 -10.72 11.70
N GLY A 57 -10.96 -10.71 12.29
CA GLY A 57 -10.01 -11.81 12.17
C GLY A 57 -10.57 -13.13 12.71
N ASN A 58 -11.19 -13.11 13.89
CA ASN A 58 -11.82 -14.27 14.50
C ASN A 58 -13.01 -14.76 13.66
N TYR A 59 -13.89 -13.84 13.22
CA TYR A 59 -15.04 -14.18 12.38
C TYR A 59 -14.60 -14.87 11.08
N LEU A 60 -13.59 -14.33 10.39
CA LEU A 60 -13.08 -14.91 9.14
C LEU A 60 -12.41 -16.27 9.38
N LEU A 61 -11.64 -16.41 10.46
CA LEU A 61 -11.00 -17.67 10.82
C LEU A 61 -12.04 -18.74 11.16
N ASP A 62 -13.08 -18.38 11.91
CA ASP A 62 -14.14 -19.31 12.29
C ASP A 62 -15.04 -19.67 11.08
N THR A 63 -15.36 -18.69 10.22
CA THR A 63 -16.24 -18.90 9.05
C THR A 63 -15.57 -19.68 7.92
N PHE A 64 -14.33 -19.34 7.57
CA PHE A 64 -13.65 -19.93 6.41
C PHE A 64 -12.73 -21.09 6.77
N TYR A 65 -12.31 -21.21 8.03
CA TYR A 65 -11.34 -22.24 8.45
C TYR A 65 -11.82 -23.03 9.68
N GLU A 66 -13.11 -22.93 10.06
CA GLU A 66 -13.70 -23.65 11.21
C GLU A 66 -12.92 -23.41 12.51
N GLY A 67 -12.29 -22.25 12.62
CA GLY A 67 -11.48 -21.86 13.77
C GLY A 67 -10.10 -22.53 13.81
N ASN A 68 -9.73 -23.32 12.81
CA ASN A 68 -8.46 -24.02 12.75
C ASN A 68 -7.33 -23.13 12.18
N ALA A 69 -6.46 -22.67 13.08
CA ALA A 69 -5.30 -21.85 12.75
C ALA A 69 -4.28 -22.54 11.83
N GLU A 70 -4.18 -23.87 11.89
CA GLU A 70 -3.21 -24.64 11.10
C GLU A 70 -3.60 -24.70 9.63
N LEU A 71 -4.90 -24.71 9.33
CA LEU A 71 -5.40 -24.71 7.95
C LEU A 71 -4.96 -23.43 7.21
N TYR A 72 -5.05 -22.28 7.89
CA TYR A 72 -4.61 -20.99 7.34
C TYR A 72 -3.09 -20.97 7.07
N GLN A 73 -2.30 -21.59 7.94
CA GLN A 73 -0.84 -21.63 7.79
C GLN A 73 -0.34 -22.72 6.82
N SER A 74 -1.19 -23.69 6.48
CA SER A 74 -0.80 -24.80 5.64
C SER A 74 -0.42 -24.33 4.22
N LEU A 75 0.66 -24.90 3.67
CA LEU A 75 1.13 -24.64 2.30
C LEU A 75 0.21 -25.24 1.23
N LYS A 76 -0.93 -25.82 1.62
CA LYS A 76 -1.87 -26.41 0.67
C LYS A 76 -2.56 -25.26 -0.08
N PRO A 77 -2.66 -25.34 -1.42
CA PRO A 77 -3.22 -24.26 -2.24
C PRO A 77 -4.73 -24.04 -2.07
N SER A 78 -5.37 -24.67 -1.08
CA SER A 78 -6.76 -24.39 -0.72
C SER A 78 -6.86 -23.11 0.12
N LYS A 79 -6.38 -21.98 -0.42
CA LYS A 79 -7.06 -20.73 -0.07
C LYS A 79 -8.51 -20.95 -0.47
N HIS A 80 -9.43 -20.96 0.49
CA HIS A 80 -10.83 -21.23 0.22
C HIS A 80 -11.29 -20.32 -0.91
N ALA A 81 -11.81 -20.88 -2.01
CA ALA A 81 -12.28 -20.08 -3.14
C ALA A 81 -13.27 -18.99 -2.68
N SER A 82 -14.07 -19.29 -1.65
CA SER A 82 -14.98 -18.37 -0.98
C SER A 82 -14.27 -17.16 -0.33
N LEU A 83 -13.07 -17.33 0.22
CA LEU A 83 -12.28 -16.21 0.76
C LEU A 83 -11.77 -15.32 -0.37
N THR A 84 -11.35 -15.90 -1.50
CA THR A 84 -10.97 -15.13 -2.69
C THR A 84 -12.15 -14.34 -3.25
N LEU A 85 -13.35 -14.92 -3.29
CA LEU A 85 -14.57 -14.20 -3.66
C LEU A 85 -14.90 -13.04 -2.70
N LEU A 86 -14.57 -13.17 -1.40
CA LEU A 86 -14.70 -12.08 -0.45
C LEU A 86 -13.65 -10.98 -0.70
N GLU A 87 -12.40 -11.37 -0.93
CA GLU A 87 -11.31 -10.44 -1.28
C GLU A 87 -11.60 -9.66 -2.57
N GLU A 88 -12.32 -10.27 -3.52
CA GLU A 88 -12.77 -9.60 -4.74
C GLU A 88 -13.82 -8.51 -4.47
N ARG A 89 -14.59 -8.63 -3.38
CA ARG A 89 -15.58 -7.63 -2.94
C ARG A 89 -15.00 -6.54 -2.05
N CYS A 90 -13.74 -6.66 -1.62
CA CYS A 90 -13.05 -5.58 -0.90
C CYS A 90 -13.00 -4.29 -1.72
N GLU A 91 -12.87 -3.16 -1.02
CA GLU A 91 -12.74 -1.82 -1.63
C GLU A 91 -13.99 -1.39 -2.41
N THR A 92 -15.13 -2.04 -2.17
CA THR A 92 -16.45 -1.65 -2.68
C THR A 92 -17.22 -0.86 -1.63
N LEU A 93 -18.35 -0.26 -2.02
CA LEU A 93 -19.26 0.43 -1.10
C LEU A 93 -19.85 -0.53 -0.04
N GLU A 94 -20.07 -1.80 -0.40
CA GLU A 94 -20.60 -2.81 0.52
C GLU A 94 -19.56 -3.27 1.55
N LEU A 95 -18.29 -3.34 1.15
CA LEU A 95 -17.19 -3.79 1.99
C LEU A 95 -15.98 -2.84 1.86
N PRO A 96 -16.00 -1.67 2.55
CA PRO A 96 -14.98 -0.63 2.43
C PRO A 96 -13.73 -0.96 3.25
N VAL A 97 -13.24 -2.19 3.14
CA VAL A 97 -11.97 -2.63 3.74
C VAL A 97 -11.05 -3.15 2.65
N SER A 98 -9.74 -2.95 2.84
CA SER A 98 -8.74 -3.43 1.89
C SER A 98 -8.51 -4.94 2.05
N ARG A 99 -8.05 -5.58 0.97
CA ARG A 99 -7.61 -6.99 1.01
C ARG A 99 -6.53 -7.23 2.06
N THR A 100 -5.60 -6.28 2.16
CA THR A 100 -4.51 -6.31 3.15
C THR A 100 -5.04 -6.27 4.57
N PHE A 101 -6.12 -5.52 4.85
CA PHE A 101 -6.75 -5.51 6.16
C PHE A 101 -7.30 -6.89 6.53
N LEU A 102 -8.02 -7.58 5.63
CA LEU A 102 -8.53 -8.93 5.89
C LEU A 102 -7.41 -9.93 6.17
N ALA A 103 -6.36 -9.92 5.33
CA ALA A 103 -5.21 -10.80 5.51
C ALA A 103 -4.50 -10.57 6.86
N ASN A 104 -4.36 -9.30 7.25
CA ASN A 104 -3.79 -8.94 8.54
C ASN A 104 -4.71 -9.35 9.71
N ALA A 105 -6.02 -9.18 9.59
CA ALA A 105 -7.00 -9.55 10.60
C ALA A 105 -6.92 -11.06 10.90
N ILE A 106 -6.98 -11.90 9.86
CA ILE A 106 -6.86 -13.36 10.00
C ILE A 106 -5.50 -13.72 10.61
N GLY A 107 -4.42 -13.11 10.12
CA GLY A 107 -3.08 -13.33 10.66
C GLY A 107 -2.95 -13.02 12.15
N VAL A 108 -3.55 -11.91 12.61
CA VAL A 108 -3.59 -11.54 14.03
C VAL A 108 -4.41 -12.56 14.83
N ALA A 109 -5.59 -12.97 14.35
CA ALA A 109 -6.41 -13.97 15.03
C ALA A 109 -5.68 -15.32 15.18
N VAL A 110 -5.01 -15.77 14.13
CA VAL A 110 -4.19 -16.99 14.12
C VAL A 110 -3.04 -16.88 15.13
N MET A 111 -2.29 -15.77 15.10
CA MET A 111 -1.20 -15.54 16.05
C MET A 111 -1.70 -15.52 17.50
N THR A 112 -2.83 -14.87 17.74
CA THR A 112 -3.47 -14.80 19.06
C THR A 112 -3.89 -16.18 19.57
N LYS A 113 -4.38 -17.09 18.73
CA LYS A 113 -4.73 -18.46 19.15
C LYS A 113 -3.51 -19.27 19.62
N HIS A 114 -2.32 -19.01 19.07
CA HIS A 114 -1.09 -19.69 19.46
C HIS A 114 -0.39 -19.07 20.68
N LEU A 115 -0.84 -17.90 21.14
CA LEU A 115 -0.24 -17.19 22.25
C LEU A 115 -1.09 -17.26 23.52
N PRO A 116 -0.49 -17.22 24.72
CA PRO A 116 -1.25 -17.16 25.94
C PRO A 116 -2.05 -15.85 26.02
N LYS A 117 -3.20 -15.89 26.72
CA LYS A 117 -4.06 -14.70 26.94
C LYS A 117 -3.34 -13.56 27.67
N SER A 118 -2.25 -13.85 28.38
CA SER A 118 -1.40 -12.87 29.06
C SER A 118 -0.25 -12.33 28.20
N SER A 119 -0.21 -12.69 26.91
CA SER A 119 0.88 -12.33 26.01
C SER A 119 1.05 -10.82 25.86
N SER A 120 2.30 -10.41 25.75
CA SER A 120 2.74 -9.05 25.42
C SER A 120 2.21 -8.64 24.06
N PHE A 121 2.10 -9.59 23.12
CA PHE A 121 1.51 -9.36 21.81
C PHE A 121 0.11 -8.75 21.86
N LEU A 122 -0.77 -9.21 22.76
CA LEU A 122 -2.14 -8.73 22.86
C LEU A 122 -2.23 -7.26 23.31
N LYS A 123 -1.26 -6.80 24.09
CA LYS A 123 -1.19 -5.42 24.61
C LYS A 123 -0.67 -4.41 23.58
N LEU A 124 -0.20 -4.89 22.42
CA LEU A 124 0.37 -4.03 21.40
C LEU A 124 -0.70 -3.30 20.57
N PRO A 125 -0.40 -2.08 20.07
CA PRO A 125 -1.23 -1.42 19.07
C PRO A 125 -1.35 -2.23 17.77
N PRO A 126 -2.40 -2.02 16.96
CA PRO A 126 -2.64 -2.75 15.71
C PRO A 126 -1.44 -2.74 14.76
N SER A 127 -0.83 -1.56 14.58
CA SER A 127 0.33 -1.41 13.67
C SER A 127 1.50 -2.28 14.08
N HIS A 128 1.77 -2.42 15.39
CA HIS A 128 2.84 -3.29 15.89
C HIS A 128 2.47 -4.76 15.76
N LYS A 129 1.20 -5.13 16.02
CA LYS A 129 0.70 -6.51 15.80
C LYS A 129 0.91 -6.94 14.35
N THR A 130 0.55 -6.10 13.38
CA THR A 130 0.68 -6.41 11.95
C THR A 130 2.13 -6.59 11.50
N GLU A 131 3.08 -5.83 12.05
CA GLU A 131 4.50 -5.98 11.71
C GLU A 131 5.07 -7.33 12.21
N LEU A 132 4.59 -7.79 13.36
CA LEU A 132 5.01 -9.06 13.97
C LEU A 132 4.46 -10.30 13.26
N LEU A 133 3.39 -10.18 12.46
CA LEU A 133 2.87 -11.28 11.60
C LEU A 133 3.92 -11.83 10.63
N GLY A 134 4.96 -11.04 10.39
CA GLY A 134 6.12 -11.43 9.60
C GLY A 134 6.97 -12.58 10.11
N ILE A 135 6.81 -12.93 11.38
CA ILE A 135 7.65 -13.89 12.08
C ILE A 135 6.90 -15.20 12.13
N SER A 136 7.45 -16.25 11.51
CA SER A 136 6.78 -17.54 11.41
C SER A 136 6.57 -18.25 12.74
N THR A 137 7.37 -17.94 13.76
CA THR A 137 7.33 -18.63 15.06
C THR A 137 6.70 -17.73 16.12
N PRO A 138 5.60 -18.15 16.78
CA PRO A 138 4.87 -17.32 17.74
C PRO A 138 5.72 -16.92 18.96
N GLU A 139 6.59 -17.81 19.44
CA GLU A 139 7.51 -17.53 20.56
C GLU A 139 8.43 -16.34 20.28
N LYS A 140 8.97 -16.24 19.06
CA LYS A 140 9.82 -15.10 18.68
C LYS A 140 9.02 -13.82 18.54
N ALA A 141 7.79 -13.90 18.06
CA ALA A 141 6.89 -12.75 18.03
C ALA A 141 6.63 -12.23 19.46
N GLU A 142 6.45 -13.12 20.43
CA GLU A 142 6.24 -12.74 21.83
C GLU A 142 7.49 -12.10 22.46
N THR A 143 8.68 -12.67 22.26
CA THR A 143 9.92 -12.06 22.76
C THR A 143 10.19 -10.66 22.18
N LEU A 144 9.83 -10.44 20.90
CA LEU A 144 9.91 -9.12 20.29
C LEU A 144 8.82 -8.19 20.79
N ALA A 145 7.62 -8.69 21.04
CA ALA A 145 6.54 -7.92 21.65
C ALA A 145 6.92 -7.41 23.05
N ALA A 146 7.50 -8.27 23.89
CA ALA A 146 8.02 -7.88 25.21
C ALA A 146 9.05 -6.75 25.10
N LYS A 147 10.02 -6.86 24.18
CA LYS A 147 11.03 -5.81 23.94
C LYS A 147 10.42 -4.49 23.45
N VAL A 148 9.33 -4.54 22.68
CA VAL A 148 8.62 -3.33 22.23
C VAL A 148 7.96 -2.61 23.40
N ILE A 149 7.34 -3.36 24.33
CA ILE A 149 6.71 -2.79 25.52
C ILE A 149 7.76 -2.20 26.46
N GLU A 150 8.83 -2.95 26.75
CA GLU A 150 9.91 -2.51 27.65
C GLU A 150 10.66 -1.30 27.09
N GLY A 151 11.05 -1.36 25.81
CA GLY A 151 11.87 -0.33 25.16
C GLY A 151 11.08 0.82 24.54
N LYS A 152 9.73 0.80 24.60
CA LYS A 152 8.83 1.73 23.89
C LYS A 152 9.25 1.96 22.43
N LEU A 153 9.51 0.87 21.71
CA LEU A 153 10.06 0.94 20.36
C LEU A 153 9.04 1.52 19.37
N THR A 154 9.53 2.39 18.48
CA THR A 154 8.74 2.89 17.35
C THR A 154 8.49 1.77 16.34
N VAL A 155 7.40 1.88 15.57
CA VAL A 155 7.05 0.91 14.51
C VAL A 155 8.19 0.74 13.50
N GLN A 156 8.90 1.82 13.18
CA GLN A 156 10.04 1.79 12.26
C GLN A 156 11.18 0.90 12.78
N LYS A 157 11.56 1.07 14.06
CA LYS A 157 12.60 0.25 14.70
C LYS A 157 12.16 -1.22 14.79
N LEU A 158 10.88 -1.46 15.09
CA LEU A 158 10.32 -2.81 15.09
C LEU A 158 10.44 -3.46 13.70
N ARG A 159 10.07 -2.74 12.64
CA ARG A 159 10.17 -3.23 11.26
C ARG A 159 11.61 -3.64 10.90
N GLU A 160 12.60 -2.87 11.33
CA GLU A 160 14.01 -3.22 11.13
C GLU A 160 14.41 -4.50 11.87
N LEU A 161 13.98 -4.66 13.12
CA LEU A 161 14.23 -5.87 13.91
C LEU A 161 13.57 -7.10 13.28
N VAL A 162 12.30 -6.98 12.87
CA VAL A 162 11.57 -8.03 12.16
C VAL A 162 12.30 -8.40 10.87
N ARG A 163 12.76 -7.41 10.09
CA ARG A 163 13.52 -7.64 8.85
C ARG A 163 14.82 -8.40 9.13
N LYS A 164 15.55 -8.04 10.18
CA LYS A 164 16.78 -8.75 10.60
C LYS A 164 16.50 -10.19 11.01
N GLU A 165 15.45 -10.44 11.79
CA GLU A 165 15.06 -11.79 12.19
C GLU A 165 14.62 -12.65 10.99
N ARG A 166 13.84 -12.08 10.06
CA ARG A 166 13.49 -12.78 8.81
C ARG A 166 14.72 -13.11 7.96
N ALA A 167 15.74 -12.26 7.96
CA ALA A 167 16.97 -12.50 7.22
C ALA A 167 17.78 -13.66 7.83
N LYS A 168 17.83 -13.77 9.17
CA LYS A 168 18.54 -14.86 9.87
C LYS A 168 17.95 -16.26 9.60
N GLY A 169 16.63 -16.35 9.42
CA GLY A 169 15.95 -17.62 9.16
C GLY A 169 16.14 -18.17 7.73
N LYS A 170 16.57 -17.34 6.78
CA LYS A 170 16.83 -17.77 5.40
C LYS A 170 18.23 -18.37 5.29
N LYS A 171 18.36 -19.65 5.65
CA LYS A 171 19.62 -20.42 5.51
C LYS A 171 20.10 -20.59 4.06
N ASN A 172 19.32 -20.17 3.05
CA ASN A 172 19.79 -20.05 1.68
C ASN A 172 19.08 -18.86 1.00
N PRO A 173 19.79 -17.98 0.28
CA PRO A 173 19.18 -17.09 -0.69
C PRO A 173 18.78 -17.91 -1.93
N GLN A 174 17.89 -18.88 -1.78
CA GLN A 174 17.22 -19.58 -2.89
C GLN A 174 16.09 -18.73 -3.49
N GLY A 175 16.16 -17.41 -3.32
CA GLY A 175 15.46 -16.50 -4.20
C GLY A 175 16.25 -16.40 -5.51
N ARG A 176 15.56 -16.39 -6.65
CA ARG A 176 16.17 -16.05 -7.94
C ARG A 176 16.99 -14.78 -7.74
N LYS A 177 18.30 -14.82 -8.04
CA LYS A 177 19.17 -13.64 -7.95
C LYS A 177 18.45 -12.48 -8.66
N PRO A 178 18.37 -11.28 -8.03
CA PRO A 178 17.69 -10.17 -8.65
C PRO A 178 18.30 -9.94 -10.03
N MET A 179 17.44 -9.88 -11.04
CA MET A 179 17.90 -9.69 -12.42
C MET A 179 18.65 -8.36 -12.47
N PRO A 180 19.86 -8.30 -13.06
CA PRO A 180 20.62 -7.05 -13.15
C PRO A 180 19.76 -5.94 -13.74
N THR A 181 19.92 -4.72 -13.22
CA THR A 181 19.05 -3.58 -13.58
C THR A 181 18.96 -3.39 -15.09
N VAL A 182 20.08 -3.50 -15.81
CA VAL A 182 20.16 -3.39 -17.27
C VAL A 182 19.28 -4.45 -17.95
N VAL A 183 19.44 -5.72 -17.57
CA VAL A 183 18.64 -6.83 -18.12
C VAL A 183 17.15 -6.63 -17.83
N ARG A 184 16.79 -6.17 -16.63
CA ARG A 184 15.39 -5.89 -16.24
C ARG A 184 14.77 -4.79 -17.08
N VAL A 185 15.47 -3.69 -17.29
CA VAL A 185 14.99 -2.56 -18.09
C VAL A 185 14.82 -2.99 -19.55
N LEU A 186 15.86 -3.60 -20.15
CA LEU A 186 15.80 -4.06 -21.56
C LEU A 186 14.71 -5.12 -21.78
N THR A 187 14.55 -6.06 -20.85
CA THR A 187 13.46 -7.06 -20.91
C THR A 187 12.08 -6.39 -20.84
N SER A 188 11.95 -5.32 -20.05
CA SER A 188 10.69 -4.58 -19.94
C SER A 188 10.39 -3.80 -21.21
N CYS A 189 11.40 -3.13 -21.80
CA CYS A 189 11.26 -2.46 -23.10
C CYS A 189 10.87 -3.44 -24.20
N ALA A 190 11.53 -4.60 -24.29
CA ALA A 190 11.20 -5.64 -25.26
C ALA A 190 9.76 -6.17 -25.11
N LYS A 191 9.26 -6.28 -23.87
CA LYS A 191 7.87 -6.68 -23.60
C LYS A 191 6.84 -5.61 -23.95
N LEU A 192 7.20 -4.33 -23.86
CA LEU A 192 6.32 -3.22 -24.24
C LEU A 192 6.27 -3.05 -25.76
N LEU A 193 7.38 -3.32 -26.45
CA LEU A 193 7.45 -3.24 -27.90
C LEU A 193 6.85 -4.46 -28.60
N ASN A 194 6.73 -5.60 -27.92
CA ASN A 194 6.20 -6.83 -28.51
C ASN A 194 4.82 -7.21 -27.97
N HIS A 195 3.93 -7.63 -28.87
CA HIS A 195 2.65 -8.22 -28.52
C HIS A 195 2.88 -9.56 -27.80
N ARG A 196 2.31 -9.72 -26.60
CA ARG A 196 2.58 -10.87 -25.69
C ARG A 196 2.35 -12.23 -26.32
N GLU A 197 1.40 -12.33 -27.25
CA GLU A 197 0.97 -13.59 -27.85
C GLU A 197 1.66 -13.91 -29.18
N THR A 198 2.07 -12.89 -29.95
CA THR A 198 2.57 -13.08 -31.32
C THR A 198 4.05 -12.76 -31.48
N GLY A 199 4.68 -12.11 -30.50
CA GLY A 199 6.08 -11.70 -30.55
C GLY A 199 6.40 -10.64 -31.62
N ARG A 200 5.37 -10.11 -32.30
CA ARG A 200 5.49 -9.02 -33.28
C ARG A 200 5.43 -7.68 -32.58
N LEU A 201 5.91 -6.63 -33.26
CA LEU A 201 5.77 -5.26 -32.77
C LEU A 201 4.31 -4.93 -32.47
N VAL A 202 4.07 -4.25 -31.34
CA VAL A 202 2.73 -3.79 -30.93
C VAL A 202 2.12 -2.86 -31.99
N PHE A 203 2.97 -2.06 -32.65
CA PHE A 203 2.57 -1.10 -33.67
C PHE A 203 2.47 -1.74 -35.05
N ARG A 204 1.36 -1.53 -35.73
CA ARG A 204 1.11 -1.90 -37.13
C ARG A 204 1.38 -0.70 -38.04
N LYS A 205 1.60 -0.97 -39.32
CA LYS A 205 1.76 0.09 -40.33
C LYS A 205 0.56 1.05 -40.40
N ALA A 206 -0.64 0.58 -40.05
CA ALA A 206 -1.85 1.39 -39.99
C ALA A 206 -1.79 2.44 -38.86
N ASP A 207 -1.23 2.08 -37.71
CA ASP A 207 -1.12 2.99 -36.55
C ASP A 207 -0.19 4.19 -36.86
N PHE A 208 0.79 3.99 -37.74
CA PHE A 208 1.64 5.08 -38.25
C PHE A 208 0.98 5.91 -39.36
N ALA A 209 -0.11 5.44 -39.98
CA ALA A 209 -0.85 6.20 -40.98
C ALA A 209 -1.76 7.26 -40.34
N GLU A 210 -2.24 6.99 -39.12
CA GLU A 210 -3.13 7.87 -38.35
C GLU A 210 -2.40 9.02 -37.62
N LEU A 211 -1.06 9.00 -37.58
CA LEU A 211 -0.26 10.05 -36.94
C LEU A 211 -0.29 11.36 -37.73
N THR A 212 -0.50 12.46 -37.02
CA THR A 212 -0.33 13.82 -37.55
C THR A 212 1.16 14.13 -37.81
N ASP A 213 1.45 15.17 -38.58
CA ASP A 213 2.83 15.56 -38.90
C ASP A 213 3.64 15.91 -37.64
N ASP A 214 3.04 16.62 -36.68
CA ASP A 214 3.66 16.94 -35.39
C ASP A 214 3.98 15.67 -34.59
N GLN A 215 3.04 14.71 -34.53
CA GLN A 215 3.26 13.44 -33.84
C GLN A 215 4.34 12.59 -34.52
N ARG A 216 4.48 12.70 -35.86
CA ARG A 216 5.55 12.01 -36.60
C ARG A 216 6.92 12.58 -36.26
N GLU A 217 7.04 13.91 -36.13
CA GLU A 217 8.26 14.57 -35.67
C GLU A 217 8.63 14.11 -34.26
N GLU A 218 7.69 14.13 -33.31
CA GLU A 218 7.91 13.67 -31.93
C GLU A 218 8.37 12.20 -31.88
N VAL A 219 7.74 11.31 -32.67
CA VAL A 219 8.13 9.90 -32.74
C VAL A 219 9.55 9.73 -33.29
N LYS A 220 9.96 10.53 -34.29
CA LYS A 220 11.34 10.50 -34.81
C LYS A 220 12.36 10.96 -33.76
N GLU A 221 12.05 12.02 -33.01
CA GLU A 221 12.92 12.52 -31.94
C GLU A 221 13.10 11.48 -30.84
N LEU A 222 12.01 10.84 -30.40
CA LEU A 222 12.04 9.76 -29.41
C LEU A 222 12.83 8.55 -29.91
N LEU A 223 12.71 8.22 -31.20
CA LEU A 223 13.46 7.13 -31.82
C LEU A 223 14.97 7.43 -31.84
N LEU A 224 15.36 8.65 -32.20
CA LEU A 224 16.76 9.10 -32.16
C LEU A 224 17.34 9.07 -30.75
N LEU A 225 16.56 9.51 -29.74
CA LEU A 225 16.97 9.42 -28.34
C LEU A 225 17.18 7.96 -27.92
N PHE A 226 16.27 7.06 -28.31
CA PHE A 226 16.36 5.65 -27.99
C PHE A 226 17.58 4.99 -28.64
N GLN A 227 17.87 5.31 -29.90
CA GLN A 227 19.07 4.84 -30.62
C GLN A 227 20.36 5.28 -29.91
N LYS A 228 20.49 6.58 -29.57
CA LYS A 228 21.65 7.09 -28.83
C LYS A 228 21.88 6.36 -27.50
N ARG A 229 20.80 6.08 -26.75
CA ARG A 229 20.89 5.34 -25.49
C ARG A 229 21.26 3.87 -25.70
N LEU A 230 20.80 3.24 -26.78
CA LEU A 230 21.22 1.88 -27.13
C LEU A 230 22.70 1.82 -27.52
N GLU A 231 23.21 2.80 -28.26
CA GLU A 231 24.64 2.90 -28.59
C GLU A 231 25.51 3.07 -27.34
N GLU A 232 25.09 3.89 -26.36
CA GLU A 232 25.78 4.01 -25.08
C GLU A 232 25.83 2.67 -24.34
N ILE A 233 24.72 1.92 -24.31
CA ILE A 233 24.66 0.60 -23.70
C ILE A 233 25.58 -0.39 -24.45
N GLN A 234 25.61 -0.33 -25.77
CA GLN A 234 26.46 -1.19 -26.61
C GLN A 234 27.95 -0.94 -26.33
N LYS A 235 28.37 0.33 -26.26
CA LYS A 235 29.74 0.72 -25.87
C LYS A 235 30.13 0.16 -24.49
N HIS A 236 29.20 0.12 -23.54
CA HIS A 236 29.43 -0.47 -22.22
C HIS A 236 29.46 -2.01 -22.21
N LEU A 237 28.92 -2.66 -23.24
CA LEU A 237 28.98 -4.11 -23.42
C LEU A 237 30.25 -4.58 -24.15
N GLY A 238 31.07 -3.66 -24.65
CA GLY A 238 32.34 -3.97 -25.31
C GLY A 238 32.21 -4.34 -26.79
N GLU A 239 31.07 -3.98 -27.42
CA GLU A 239 30.85 -4.04 -28.87
C GLU A 239 31.02 -2.65 -29.51
#